data_AF-A0A8T5QCI1-F1
#
_entry.id   AF-A0A8T5QCI1-F1
#
_cell.length_a   1.000
_cell.length_b   1.000
_cell.length_c   1.000
_cell.angle_alpha   90.00
_cell.angle_beta   90.00
_cell.angle_gamma   90.00
#
_symmetry.space_group_name_H-M   'P 1'
#
loop_
_entity.id
_entity.type
_entity.pdbx_description
1 polymer ?
#
loop_
_entity_poly.entity_id
_entity_poly.type
_entity_poly.pdbx_seq_one_letter_code
_entity_poly.pdbx_strand_id
1 'polypeptide(L)'
;MPFSKSFPRTIKGSNYPRWEEIFISNEEESQEEQKCRIENIRLMKECIEDAKKIFEEKSLKRFQTDLIRTSIALFEKRASHSVYWKERKTKEKFDELFNK
;
A
#
# COMPACT_ATOMS: atom_id res chain seq x y z
N MET A 1 0.97 18.58 7.84
CA MET A 1 1.83 18.05 8.92
C MET A 1 2.48 16.80 8.38
N PRO A 2 3.79 16.60 8.57
CA PRO A 2 4.48 15.42 8.07
C PRO A 2 3.90 14.15 8.70
N PHE A 3 3.70 13.10 7.90
CA PHE A 3 3.24 11.80 8.41
C PHE A 3 4.26 11.23 9.42
N SER A 4 3.76 10.70 10.54
CA SER A 4 4.58 10.05 11.57
C SER A 4 4.01 8.71 12.00
N LYS A 5 4.90 7.81 12.43
CA LYS A 5 4.53 6.54 13.06
C LYS A 5 5.54 6.16 14.13
N SER A 6 5.03 5.59 15.23
CA SER A 6 5.85 5.12 16.35
C SER A 6 6.17 3.64 16.22
N PHE A 7 7.43 3.28 16.49
CA PHE A 7 7.91 1.90 16.46
C PHE A 7 8.62 1.53 17.77
N PRO A 8 8.49 0.28 18.25
CA PRO A 8 9.15 -0.17 19.46
C PRO A 8 10.62 -0.52 19.20
N ARG A 9 11.52 0.00 20.04
CA ARG A 9 12.95 -0.32 20.05
C ARG A 9 13.32 -1.12 21.29
N THR A 10 13.97 -2.26 21.09
CA THR A 10 14.51 -3.08 22.19
C THR A 10 15.84 -2.48 22.67
N ILE A 11 15.96 -2.20 23.97
CA ILE A 11 17.18 -1.69 24.59
C ILE A 11 17.79 -2.82 25.42
N LYS A 12 19.10 -3.07 25.26
CA LYS A 12 19.83 -4.05 26.09
C LYS A 12 19.77 -3.61 27.56
N GLY A 13 19.14 -4.42 28.42
CA GLY A 13 19.02 -4.16 29.86
C GLY A 13 17.66 -3.66 30.34
N SER A 14 16.71 -3.37 29.43
CA SER A 14 15.31 -3.06 29.77
C SER A 14 14.40 -4.17 29.24
N ASN A 15 13.43 -4.61 30.06
CA ASN A 15 12.39 -5.54 29.62
C ASN A 15 11.27 -4.84 28.81
N TYR A 16 11.21 -3.50 28.87
CA TYR A 16 10.22 -2.70 28.15
C TYR A 16 10.81 -2.04 26.91
N PRO A 17 10.11 -2.09 25.75
CA PRO A 17 10.53 -1.42 24.54
C PRO A 17 10.37 0.10 24.70
N ARG A 18 11.36 0.86 24.21
CA ARG A 18 11.26 2.31 24.08
C ARG A 18 10.61 2.62 22.74
N TRP A 19 9.49 3.35 22.76
CA TRP A 19 8.82 3.77 21.53
C TRP A 19 9.51 4.99 20.97
N GLU A 20 9.91 4.92 19.70
CA GLU A 20 10.52 6.02 18.95
C GLU A 20 9.58 6.44 17.83
N GLU A 21 9.30 7.74 17.75
CA GLU A 21 8.47 8.32 16.72
C GLU A 21 9.33 8.76 15.52
N ILE A 22 8.94 8.33 14.33
CA ILE A 22 9.65 8.66 13.10
C ILE A 22 8.77 9.47 12.17
N PHE A 23 9.37 10.52 11.63
CA PHE A 23 8.75 11.44 10.69
C PHE A 23 9.35 11.24 9.29
N ILE A 24 8.49 11.33 8.27
CA ILE A 24 8.93 11.51 6.88
C ILE A 24 8.82 12.98 6.48
N SER A 25 9.66 13.42 5.55
CA SER A 25 9.56 14.79 5.02
C SER A 25 8.36 14.90 4.07
N ASN A 26 7.90 16.13 3.83
CA ASN A 26 6.81 16.39 2.88
C ASN A 26 7.17 15.92 1.45
N GLU A 27 8.46 15.97 1.09
CA GLU A 27 8.95 15.52 -0.21
C GLU A 27 8.83 14.00 -0.35
N GLU A 28 9.26 13.26 0.68
CA GLU A 28 9.13 11.80 0.71
C GLU A 28 7.68 11.36 0.73
N GLU A 29 6.83 12.07 1.47
CA GLU A 29 5.40 11.80 1.51
C GLU A 29 4.77 11.95 0.12
N SER A 30 5.10 13.02 -0.60
CA SER A 30 4.66 13.25 -1.98
C SER A 30 5.15 12.15 -2.92
N GLN A 31 6.42 11.71 -2.79
CA GLN A 31 6.97 10.62 -3.59
C GLN A 31 6.24 9.29 -3.34
N GLU A 32 5.95 8.94 -2.09
CA GLU A 32 5.24 7.71 -1.75
C GLU A 32 3.77 7.75 -2.20
N GLU A 33 3.12 8.92 -2.16
CA GLU A 33 1.78 9.09 -2.73
C GLU A 33 1.76 8.92 -4.25
N GLN A 34 2.77 9.44 -4.95
CA GLN A 34 2.92 9.24 -6.39
C GLN A 34 3.14 7.76 -6.73
N LYS A 35 4.02 7.06 -5.97
CA LYS A 35 4.23 5.61 -6.13
C LYS A 35 2.94 4.83 -5.90
N CYS A 36 2.21 5.14 -4.84
CA CYS A 36 0.92 4.51 -4.54
C CYS A 36 -0.07 4.71 -5.70
N ARG A 37 -0.14 5.91 -6.28
CA ARG A 37 -1.01 6.18 -7.43
C ARG A 37 -0.62 5.35 -8.65
N ILE A 38 0.67 5.30 -8.99
CA ILE A 38 1.17 4.52 -10.14
C ILE A 38 0.85 3.04 -9.96
N GLU A 39 1.09 2.50 -8.76
CA GLU A 39 0.84 1.09 -8.47
C GLU A 39 -0.65 0.77 -8.48
N ASN A 40 -1.50 1.64 -7.94
CA ASN A 40 -2.95 1.45 -7.98
C ASN A 40 -3.49 1.50 -9.43
N ILE A 41 -2.95 2.36 -10.30
CA ILE A 41 -3.32 2.36 -11.72
C ILE A 41 -2.91 1.04 -12.38
N ARG A 42 -1.73 0.51 -12.06
CA ARG A 42 -1.28 -0.80 -12.55
C ARG A 42 -2.21 -1.91 -12.06
N LEU A 43 -2.51 -1.97 -10.78
CA LEU A 43 -3.41 -2.97 -10.19
C LEU A 43 -4.80 -2.92 -10.81
N MET A 44 -5.33 -1.73 -11.09
CA MET A 44 -6.62 -1.60 -11.77
C MET A 44 -6.58 -2.21 -13.18
N LYS A 45 -5.51 -1.99 -13.95
CA LYS A 45 -5.35 -2.61 -15.28
C LYS A 45 -5.28 -4.14 -15.18
N GLU A 46 -4.56 -4.67 -14.20
CA GLU A 46 -4.51 -6.11 -13.94
C GLU A 46 -5.89 -6.67 -13.56
N CYS A 47 -6.65 -5.96 -12.70
CA CYS A 47 -8.00 -6.36 -12.31
C CYS A 47 -8.98 -6.38 -13.49
N ILE A 48 -8.84 -5.45 -14.44
CA ILE A 48 -9.64 -5.44 -15.68
C ILE A 48 -9.32 -6.67 -16.53
N GLU A 49 -8.05 -7.06 -16.62
CA GLU A 49 -7.65 -8.22 -17.41
C GLU A 49 -8.09 -9.54 -16.74
N ASP A 50 -7.97 -9.63 -15.42
CA ASP A 50 -8.46 -10.77 -14.65
C ASP A 50 -9.99 -10.90 -14.75
N ALA A 51 -10.72 -9.78 -14.68
CA ALA A 51 -12.17 -9.78 -14.89
C ALA A 51 -12.55 -10.27 -16.29
N LYS A 52 -11.83 -9.87 -17.35
CA LYS A 52 -12.07 -10.42 -18.70
C LYS A 52 -11.90 -11.94 -18.74
N LYS A 53 -10.80 -12.46 -18.19
CA LYS A 53 -10.53 -13.90 -18.17
C LYS A 53 -11.65 -14.67 -17.48
N ILE A 54 -12.13 -14.18 -16.34
CA ILE A 54 -13.26 -14.81 -15.61
C ILE A 54 -14.51 -14.88 -16.49
N PHE A 55 -14.84 -13.81 -17.21
CA PHE A 55 -16.01 -13.77 -18.09
C PHE A 55 -15.87 -14.72 -19.28
N GLU A 56 -14.66 -14.83 -19.84
CA GLU A 56 -14.36 -15.77 -20.93
C GLU A 56 -14.45 -17.23 -20.47
N GLU A 57 -13.81 -17.56 -19.36
CA GLU A 57 -13.81 -18.92 -18.78
C GLU A 57 -15.21 -19.40 -18.39
N LYS A 58 -16.07 -18.48 -17.93
CA LYS A 58 -17.44 -18.78 -17.52
C LYS A 58 -18.48 -18.56 -18.62
N SER A 59 -18.04 -18.26 -19.85
CA SER A 59 -18.92 -18.00 -20.99
C SER A 59 -20.02 -16.96 -20.68
N LEU A 60 -19.69 -15.96 -19.86
CA LEU A 60 -20.62 -14.90 -19.46
C LEU A 60 -20.76 -13.86 -20.56
N LYS A 61 -21.94 -13.23 -20.64
CA LYS A 61 -22.16 -12.11 -21.57
C LYS A 61 -21.25 -10.94 -21.20
N ARG A 62 -20.56 -10.40 -22.20
CA ARG A 62 -19.60 -9.31 -22.04
C ARG A 62 -20.32 -7.96 -22.00
N PHE A 63 -20.89 -7.61 -20.85
CA PHE A 63 -21.37 -6.26 -20.60
C PHE A 63 -20.26 -5.43 -19.99
N GLN A 64 -19.99 -4.25 -20.58
CA GLN A 64 -18.94 -3.35 -20.09
C GLN A 64 -19.17 -2.94 -18.63
N THR A 65 -20.43 -2.69 -18.24
CA THR A 65 -20.79 -2.29 -16.88
C THR A 65 -20.44 -3.36 -15.85
N ASP A 66 -20.74 -4.63 -16.13
CA ASP A 66 -20.50 -5.73 -15.19
C ASP A 66 -19.01 -6.07 -15.10
N LEU A 67 -18.31 -6.02 -16.23
CA LEU A 67 -16.85 -6.19 -16.27
C LEU A 67 -16.15 -5.16 -15.39
N ILE A 68 -16.54 -3.89 -15.49
CA ILE A 68 -15.97 -2.82 -14.67
C ILE A 68 -16.34 -3.01 -13.19
N ARG A 69 -17.58 -3.40 -12.87
CA ARG A 69 -17.98 -3.70 -11.48
C ARG A 69 -17.16 -4.83 -10.87
N THR A 70 -16.95 -5.93 -11.60
CA THR A 70 -16.10 -7.03 -11.15
C THR A 70 -14.65 -6.56 -10.97
N SER A 71 -14.14 -5.75 -11.90
CA SER A 71 -12.79 -5.17 -11.81
C SER A 71 -12.63 -4.29 -10.57
N ILE A 72 -13.63 -3.46 -10.25
CA ILE A 72 -13.65 -2.63 -9.03
C ILE A 72 -13.66 -3.53 -7.79
N ALA A 73 -14.50 -4.56 -7.75
CA ALA A 73 -14.55 -5.48 -6.62
C ALA A 73 -13.21 -6.20 -6.38
N LEU A 74 -12.51 -6.60 -7.45
CA LEU A 74 -11.16 -7.17 -7.37
C LEU A 74 -10.14 -6.13 -6.89
N PHE A 75 -10.22 -4.91 -7.42
CA PHE A 75 -9.33 -3.82 -7.07
C PHE A 75 -9.45 -3.43 -5.60
N GLU A 76 -10.65 -3.30 -5.06
CA GLU A 76 -10.88 -2.97 -3.64
C GLU A 76 -10.26 -3.99 -2.68
N LYS A 77 -10.10 -5.25 -3.10
CA LYS A 77 -9.46 -6.30 -2.30
C LYS A 77 -7.93 -6.33 -2.43
N ARG A 78 -7.38 -5.78 -3.52
CA ARG A 78 -5.94 -5.82 -3.84
C ARG A 78 -5.24 -4.49 -3.61
N ALA A 79 -5.94 -3.38 -3.76
CA ALA A 79 -5.39 -2.04 -3.68
C ALA A 79 -4.94 -1.71 -2.26
N SER A 80 -3.77 -1.08 -2.16
CA SER A 80 -3.24 -0.59 -0.88
C SER A 80 -3.49 0.91 -0.75
N HIS A 81 -3.83 1.35 0.47
CA HIS A 81 -4.03 2.76 0.76
C HIS A 81 -2.68 3.51 0.82
N SER A 82 -2.67 4.81 0.52
CA SER A 82 -1.46 5.64 0.60
C SER A 82 -0.79 5.62 1.97
N VAL A 83 -1.58 5.51 3.04
CA VAL A 83 -1.10 5.35 4.42
C VAL A 83 -0.17 4.15 4.55
N TYR A 84 -0.49 2.99 3.95
CA TYR A 84 0.37 1.81 4.02
C TYR A 84 1.77 2.08 3.45
N TRP A 85 1.86 2.80 2.34
CA TRP A 85 3.14 3.16 1.71
C TRP A 85 3.95 4.11 2.59
N LYS A 86 3.29 5.12 3.19
CA LYS A 86 3.92 6.04 4.14
C LYS A 86 4.43 5.30 5.38
N GLU A 87 3.64 4.38 5.93
CA GLU A 87 4.03 3.55 7.06
C GLU A 87 5.23 2.66 6.74
N ARG A 88 5.23 2.01 5.56
CA ARG A 88 6.38 1.21 5.11
C ARG A 88 7.64 2.08 5.03
N LYS A 89 7.53 3.30 4.50
CA LYS A 89 8.66 4.23 4.44
C LYS A 89 9.18 4.66 5.82
N THR A 90 8.27 4.94 6.76
CA THR A 90 8.66 5.22 8.16
C THR A 90 9.33 4.03 8.82
N LYS A 91 8.91 2.80 8.50
CA LYS A 91 9.52 1.56 9.01
C LYS A 91 10.92 1.34 8.43
N GLU A 92 11.11 1.56 7.13
CA GLU A 92 12.42 1.52 6.47
C GLU A 92 13.41 2.47 7.16
N LYS A 93 12.99 3.72 7.43
CA LYS A 93 13.80 4.69 8.18
C LYS A 93 14.11 4.24 9.61
N PHE A 94 13.15 3.63 10.31
CA PHE A 94 13.38 3.08 11.64
C PHE A 94 14.48 2.03 11.62
N ASP A 95 14.38 1.10 10.67
CA ASP A 95 15.32 0.00 10.57
C ASP A 95 16.73 0.50 10.17
N GLU A 96 16.84 1.51 9.30
CA GLU A 96 18.12 2.15 8.97
C GLU A 96 18.80 2.84 10.16
N LEU A 97 18.01 3.46 11.04
CA LEU A 97 18.53 4.20 12.20
C LEU A 97 18.92 3.29 13.37
N PHE A 98 18.24 2.15 13.55
CA PHE A 98 18.33 1.36 14.77
C PHE A 98 18.74 -0.11 14.59
N ASN A 99 18.68 -0.67 13.36
CA ASN A 99 19.02 -2.06 13.06
C ASN A 99 20.28 -2.22 12.18
N LYS A 100 21.19 -1.24 12.19
CA LYS A 100 22.56 -1.41 11.65
C LYS A 100 23.50 -2.10 12.62
#